data_AF-A0A0Q1BHH7-F1
#
_entry.id   AF-A0A0Q1BHH7-F1
#
_cell.length_a   1.000
_cell.length_b   1.000
_cell.length_c   1.000
_cell.angle_alpha   90.00
_cell.angle_beta   90.00
_cell.angle_gamma   90.00
#
_symmetry.space_group_name_H-M   'P 1'
#
loop_
_entity.id
_entity.type
_entity.pdbx_description
1 polymer ?
#
loop_
_entity_poly.entity_id
_entity_poly.type
_entity_poly.pdbx_seq_one_letter_code
_entity_poly.pdbx_strand_id
1 'polypeptide(L)'
;MKKTLISAIAIFSIAALQAQTVKVSLPNFAGKEYTYALTQGDTKDTIARGKLNASGTVILTLPASQKGYKGFAQLLIDKSVGIDFIIKNENFAVNFTDAQPTIENMKFTGSPENDFLKGSLNQKKILEKIALVKSGLEVYDKEDALYTAFTKEKIQLNLDFAAEHAVVKNSPLYAARVREMAGFLMGIGSSPDMTQEELLKEFRPFIKDKLDIDALYTSNLWSPVIINWFNMQQYAIKDDTVLLEDTKAILSRIKSNKVYTAFADKIVGLLAKAVKDDMVGALGQYVSQSGRAEKPGNNLLSAMNNLNSGAIAPVLKTATSKKTITNKTLLFFYESGCNSCENEIHQLIGNYSIVQEKGYEVISVAADLSTNAGQDHDHKFPWKEQLCDFKGFKGENFINYGVIGTPTFFVIDANGKITGRYATLIEAGIL
;
A
#
# COMPACT_ATOMS: atom_id res chain seq x y z
N MET A 1 -18.02 77.47 9.49
CA MET A 1 -16.92 76.54 9.14
C MET A 1 -17.39 75.12 9.40
N LYS A 2 -17.78 74.38 8.34
CA LYS A 2 -18.23 72.99 8.44
C LYS A 2 -17.00 72.07 8.49
N LYS A 3 -16.85 71.28 9.56
CA LYS A 3 -15.83 70.24 9.66
C LYS A 3 -16.34 68.99 8.93
N THR A 4 -15.69 68.66 7.82
CA THR A 4 -15.90 67.41 7.08
C THR A 4 -15.19 66.27 7.80
N LEU A 5 -15.96 65.27 8.23
CA LEU A 5 -15.46 63.98 8.71
C LEU A 5 -15.02 63.16 7.49
N ILE A 6 -13.77 62.72 7.44
CA ILE A 6 -13.27 61.75 6.46
C ILE A 6 -13.40 60.37 7.10
N SER A 7 -14.39 59.58 6.69
CA SER A 7 -14.49 58.17 7.05
C SER A 7 -13.56 57.35 6.16
N ALA A 8 -12.56 56.72 6.75
CA ALA A 8 -11.73 55.72 6.08
C ALA A 8 -12.53 54.42 5.94
N ILE A 9 -12.85 54.03 4.70
CA ILE A 9 -13.45 52.74 4.37
C ILE A 9 -12.32 51.70 4.34
N ALA A 10 -12.25 50.85 5.37
CA ALA A 10 -11.40 49.67 5.38
C ALA A 10 -12.01 48.62 4.42
N ILE A 11 -11.36 48.41 3.27
CA ILE A 11 -11.71 47.33 2.34
C ILE A 11 -11.16 46.03 2.94
N PHE A 12 -12.01 45.26 3.61
CA PHE A 12 -11.72 43.87 3.92
C PHE A 12 -11.85 43.05 2.63
N SER A 13 -10.73 42.75 2.00
CA SER A 13 -10.65 41.73 0.95
C SER A 13 -10.92 40.36 1.56
N ILE A 14 -12.17 39.92 1.48
CA ILE A 14 -12.57 38.53 1.75
C ILE A 14 -11.95 37.70 0.64
N ALA A 15 -10.80 37.09 0.90
CA ALA A 15 -10.26 36.04 0.03
C ALA A 15 -11.23 34.86 0.09
N ALA A 16 -12.15 34.78 -0.87
CA ALA A 16 -12.96 33.60 -1.08
C ALA A 16 -11.99 32.43 -1.31
N LEU A 17 -11.99 31.45 -0.42
CA LEU A 17 -11.23 30.21 -0.54
C LEU A 17 -11.66 29.51 -1.84
N GLN A 18 -10.94 29.75 -2.94
CA GLN A 18 -11.20 29.04 -4.18
C GLN A 18 -10.70 27.60 -4.03
N ALA A 19 -11.58 26.64 -4.31
CA ALA A 19 -11.22 25.23 -4.38
C ALA A 19 -10.21 25.03 -5.54
N GLN A 20 -9.25 24.11 -5.35
CA GLN A 20 -8.32 23.75 -6.42
C GLN A 20 -9.11 23.15 -7.60
N THR A 21 -8.80 23.60 -8.81
CA THR A 21 -9.44 23.17 -10.05
C THR A 21 -8.43 22.69 -11.09
N VAL A 22 -8.81 21.65 -11.83
CA VAL A 22 -8.06 21.14 -12.98
C VAL A 22 -8.96 21.20 -14.20
N LYS A 23 -8.57 21.99 -15.20
CA LYS A 23 -9.28 22.07 -16.47
C LYS A 23 -8.73 20.99 -17.40
N VAL A 24 -9.56 20.05 -17.79
CA VAL A 24 -9.15 18.93 -18.64
C VAL A 24 -9.81 19.05 -20.01
N SER A 25 -9.02 18.91 -21.07
CA SER A 25 -9.46 18.92 -22.46
C SER A 25 -9.01 17.66 -23.18
N LEU A 26 -10.00 16.85 -23.58
CA LEU A 26 -9.86 15.52 -24.17
C LEU A 26 -10.88 15.35 -25.31
N PRO A 27 -10.69 16.03 -26.46
CA PRO A 27 -11.70 16.09 -27.53
C PRO A 27 -12.15 14.73 -28.06
N ASN A 28 -11.24 13.75 -28.15
CA ASN A 28 -11.51 12.39 -28.61
C ASN A 28 -12.44 11.59 -27.66
N PHE A 29 -12.72 12.13 -26.48
CA PHE A 29 -13.54 11.50 -25.43
C PHE A 29 -14.82 12.30 -25.15
N ALA A 30 -15.26 13.18 -26.05
CA ALA A 30 -16.50 13.95 -25.91
C ALA A 30 -17.70 13.07 -25.52
N GLY A 31 -18.47 13.53 -24.52
CA GLY A 31 -19.65 12.82 -24.02
C GLY A 31 -19.39 11.57 -23.18
N LYS A 32 -18.13 11.12 -23.04
CA LYS A 32 -17.78 9.93 -22.26
C LYS A 32 -17.87 10.18 -20.76
N GLU A 33 -18.23 9.12 -20.02
CA GLU A 33 -18.23 9.11 -18.55
C GLU A 33 -16.80 9.19 -18.01
N TYR A 34 -16.64 9.83 -16.87
CA TYR A 34 -15.41 9.87 -16.11
C TYR A 34 -15.64 9.55 -14.63
N THR A 35 -14.61 9.01 -14.00
CA THR A 35 -14.44 8.91 -12.55
C THR A 35 -13.17 9.65 -12.16
N TYR A 36 -13.25 10.52 -11.16
CA TYR A 36 -12.11 11.25 -10.62
C TYR A 36 -11.82 10.77 -9.21
N ALA A 37 -10.61 10.30 -8.97
CA ALA A 37 -10.22 9.66 -7.71
C ALA A 37 -8.84 10.11 -7.23
N LEU A 38 -8.61 10.06 -5.92
CA LEU A 38 -7.34 10.40 -5.28
C LEU A 38 -6.63 9.15 -4.79
N THR A 39 -5.32 9.05 -5.01
CA THR A 39 -4.52 7.90 -4.57
C THR A 39 -4.31 7.91 -3.05
N GLN A 40 -4.50 6.75 -2.41
CA GLN A 40 -4.31 6.49 -0.99
C GLN A 40 -3.78 5.06 -0.77
N GLY A 41 -2.46 4.94 -0.67
CA GLY A 41 -1.76 3.67 -0.62
C GLY A 41 -2.04 2.83 -1.88
N ASP A 42 -2.52 1.61 -1.68
CA ASP A 42 -2.92 0.72 -2.78
C ASP A 42 -4.35 0.98 -3.30
N THR A 43 -5.05 1.97 -2.74
CA THR A 43 -6.46 2.25 -3.04
C THR A 43 -6.63 3.63 -3.66
N LYS A 44 -7.81 3.87 -4.24
CA LYS A 44 -8.21 5.17 -4.77
C LYS A 44 -9.56 5.56 -4.19
N ASP A 45 -9.64 6.78 -3.69
CA ASP A 45 -10.87 7.37 -3.14
C ASP A 45 -11.58 8.15 -4.25
N THR A 46 -12.77 7.70 -4.66
CA THR A 46 -13.53 8.37 -5.72
C THR A 46 -14.18 9.62 -5.17
N ILE A 47 -13.80 10.78 -5.73
CA ILE A 47 -14.29 12.08 -5.27
C ILE A 47 -15.27 12.75 -6.22
N ALA A 48 -15.31 12.35 -7.49
CA ALA A 48 -16.33 12.80 -8.44
C ALA A 48 -16.60 11.79 -9.55
N ARG A 49 -17.80 11.87 -10.15
CA ARG A 49 -18.19 11.17 -11.38
C ARG A 49 -18.99 12.13 -12.25
N GLY A 50 -18.96 11.95 -13.56
CA GLY A 50 -19.74 12.76 -14.49
C GLY A 50 -19.41 12.43 -15.95
N LYS A 51 -19.84 13.29 -16.86
CA LYS A 51 -19.51 13.19 -18.29
C LYS A 51 -18.65 14.36 -18.76
N LEU A 52 -17.74 14.08 -19.67
CA LEU A 52 -17.10 15.11 -20.49
C LEU A 52 -18.17 15.81 -21.34
N ASN A 53 -18.07 17.13 -21.51
CA ASN A 53 -19.05 17.86 -22.31
C ASN A 53 -18.92 17.56 -23.82
N ALA A 54 -19.74 18.22 -24.64
CA ALA A 54 -19.76 18.01 -26.10
C ALA A 54 -18.42 18.32 -26.79
N SER A 55 -17.54 19.11 -26.18
CA SER A 55 -16.18 19.39 -26.68
C SER A 55 -15.10 18.53 -26.02
N GLY A 56 -15.47 17.53 -25.21
CA GLY A 56 -14.51 16.67 -24.51
C GLY A 56 -13.83 17.35 -23.32
N THR A 57 -14.44 18.36 -22.71
CA THR A 57 -13.84 19.13 -21.60
C THR A 57 -14.58 18.94 -20.28
N VAL A 58 -13.85 19.09 -19.17
CA VAL A 58 -14.38 19.09 -17.80
C VAL A 58 -13.53 19.97 -16.88
N ILE A 59 -14.16 20.55 -15.86
CA ILE A 59 -13.46 21.20 -14.74
C ILE A 59 -13.59 20.29 -13.52
N LEU A 60 -12.48 19.66 -13.14
CA LEU A 60 -12.40 18.86 -11.93
C LEU A 60 -12.16 19.80 -10.75
N THR A 61 -12.89 19.60 -9.65
CA THR A 61 -12.75 20.42 -8.44
C THR A 61 -12.42 19.52 -7.26
N LEU A 62 -11.39 19.88 -6.49
CA LEU A 62 -11.06 19.18 -5.26
C LEU A 62 -12.10 19.56 -4.18
N PRO A 63 -12.83 18.59 -3.59
CA PRO A 63 -13.83 18.91 -2.58
C PRO A 63 -13.18 19.44 -1.31
N ALA A 64 -13.92 20.26 -0.55
CA ALA A 64 -13.41 20.86 0.69
C ALA A 64 -12.94 19.84 1.73
N SER A 65 -13.53 18.62 1.74
CA SER A 65 -13.12 17.51 2.60
C SER A 65 -11.71 16.98 2.30
N GLN A 66 -11.18 17.25 1.10
CA GLN A 66 -9.85 16.85 0.65
C GLN A 66 -8.87 18.04 0.59
N LYS A 67 -9.19 19.13 1.29
CA LYS A 67 -8.36 20.35 1.31
C LYS A 67 -6.93 20.01 1.75
N GLY A 68 -5.95 20.45 0.96
CA GLY A 68 -4.53 20.23 1.26
C GLY A 68 -3.99 18.87 0.83
N TYR A 69 -4.79 18.05 0.13
CA TYR A 69 -4.28 16.85 -0.52
C TYR A 69 -3.14 17.20 -1.49
N LYS A 70 -2.07 16.42 -1.43
CA LYS A 70 -0.90 16.52 -2.31
C LYS A 70 -0.54 15.12 -2.76
N GLY A 71 -0.60 14.86 -4.05
CA GLY A 71 -0.32 13.52 -4.58
C GLY A 71 -0.95 13.26 -5.92
N PHE A 72 -1.02 12.00 -6.29
CA PHE A 72 -1.61 11.58 -7.55
C PHE A 72 -3.13 11.56 -7.49
N ALA A 73 -3.75 12.11 -8.52
CA ALA A 73 -5.14 11.93 -8.83
C ALA A 73 -5.28 11.21 -10.17
N GLN A 74 -6.32 10.39 -10.28
CA GLN A 74 -6.66 9.66 -11.49
C GLN A 74 -7.98 10.17 -12.07
N LEU A 75 -7.98 10.50 -13.36
CA LEU A 75 -9.17 10.62 -14.18
C LEU A 75 -9.33 9.36 -15.03
N LEU A 76 -10.29 8.50 -14.69
CA LEU A 76 -10.63 7.30 -15.42
C LEU A 76 -11.81 7.56 -16.35
N ILE A 77 -11.61 7.42 -17.65
CA ILE A 77 -12.60 7.71 -18.69
C ILE A 77 -13.10 6.41 -19.31
N ASP A 78 -14.42 6.29 -19.44
CA ASP A 78 -15.10 5.13 -20.00
C ASP A 78 -14.58 3.78 -19.43
N LYS A 79 -14.24 3.80 -18.13
CA LYS A 79 -13.69 2.68 -17.33
C LYS A 79 -12.39 2.05 -17.84
N SER A 80 -11.76 2.60 -18.88
CA SER A 80 -10.63 1.96 -19.59
C SER A 80 -9.42 2.86 -19.73
N VAL A 81 -9.64 4.18 -19.82
CA VAL A 81 -8.58 5.14 -20.09
C VAL A 81 -8.25 5.90 -18.82
N GLY A 82 -7.18 5.50 -18.14
CA GLY A 82 -6.69 6.12 -16.91
C GLY A 82 -5.67 7.22 -17.19
N ILE A 83 -5.91 8.40 -16.65
CA ILE A 83 -5.00 9.55 -16.72
C ILE A 83 -4.58 9.92 -15.30
N ASP A 84 -3.30 9.80 -15.02
CA ASP A 84 -2.73 10.13 -13.73
C ASP A 84 -1.97 11.46 -13.81
N PHE A 85 -2.20 12.34 -12.84
CA PHE A 85 -1.47 13.60 -12.68
C PHE A 85 -1.35 13.98 -11.21
N ILE A 86 -0.32 14.75 -10.88
CA ILE A 86 -0.12 15.29 -9.53
C ILE A 86 -1.04 16.49 -9.34
N ILE A 87 -1.64 16.58 -8.15
CA ILE A 87 -2.34 17.78 -7.68
C ILE A 87 -1.67 18.28 -6.39
N LYS A 88 -1.41 19.59 -6.30
CA LYS A 88 -0.81 20.20 -5.10
C LYS A 88 -1.23 21.66 -4.88
N ASN A 89 -2.52 21.89 -4.65
CA ASN A 89 -3.11 23.21 -4.42
C ASN A 89 -2.99 24.23 -5.59
N GLU A 90 -2.36 23.90 -6.72
CA GLU A 90 -2.36 24.76 -7.91
C GLU A 90 -3.57 24.52 -8.83
N ASN A 91 -4.09 25.60 -9.42
CA ASN A 91 -5.02 25.51 -10.54
C ASN A 91 -4.23 25.32 -11.84
N PHE A 92 -4.57 24.30 -12.62
CA PHE A 92 -3.86 24.03 -13.88
C PHE A 92 -4.78 23.48 -14.96
N ALA A 93 -4.26 23.42 -16.18
CA ALA A 93 -4.92 22.80 -17.32
C ALA A 93 -4.13 21.59 -17.83
N VAL A 94 -4.86 20.59 -18.31
CA VAL A 94 -4.34 19.40 -19.00
C VAL A 94 -4.99 19.35 -20.37
N ASN A 95 -4.17 19.37 -21.42
CA ASN A 95 -4.61 19.23 -22.79
C ASN A 95 -3.99 17.99 -23.41
N PHE A 96 -4.80 17.22 -24.14
CA PHE A 96 -4.35 16.04 -24.84
C PHE A 96 -5.19 15.78 -26.09
N THR A 97 -4.51 15.43 -27.19
CA THR A 97 -5.10 15.31 -28.53
C THR A 97 -4.89 13.95 -29.18
N ASP A 98 -4.05 13.07 -28.63
CA ASP A 98 -3.76 11.78 -29.25
C ASP A 98 -4.85 10.74 -28.93
N ALA A 99 -4.70 9.53 -29.46
CA ALA A 99 -5.66 8.44 -29.22
C ALA A 99 -5.49 7.78 -27.84
N GLN A 100 -4.29 7.80 -27.27
CA GLN A 100 -3.95 7.13 -26.00
C GLN A 100 -3.24 8.08 -25.04
N PRO A 101 -3.90 8.52 -23.96
CA PRO A 101 -3.33 9.51 -23.06
C PRO A 101 -2.20 8.91 -22.22
N THR A 102 -1.01 9.48 -22.40
CA THR A 102 0.16 9.22 -21.56
C THR A 102 0.65 10.53 -20.97
N ILE A 103 1.33 10.47 -19.82
CA ILE A 103 1.92 11.67 -19.21
C ILE A 103 2.95 12.36 -20.12
N GLU A 104 3.59 11.58 -20.99
CA GLU A 104 4.57 12.05 -21.98
C GLU A 104 3.91 12.97 -23.02
N ASN A 105 2.72 12.59 -23.48
CA ASN A 105 1.99 13.27 -24.53
C ASN A 105 1.04 14.36 -24.01
N MET A 106 0.75 14.38 -22.72
CA MET A 106 -0.05 15.43 -22.09
C MET A 106 0.70 16.76 -22.03
N LYS A 107 -0.02 17.85 -22.30
CA LYS A 107 0.47 19.22 -22.12
C LYS A 107 -0.18 19.82 -20.88
N PHE A 108 0.64 20.08 -19.88
CA PHE A 108 0.23 20.77 -18.66
C PHE A 108 0.45 22.28 -18.81
N THR A 109 -0.40 23.08 -18.18
CA THR A 109 -0.23 24.53 -18.12
C THR A 109 -0.53 25.01 -16.71
N GLY A 110 0.46 25.61 -16.05
CA GLY A 110 0.36 26.05 -14.66
C GLY A 110 0.57 24.92 -13.64
N SER A 111 1.26 23.82 -13.99
CA SER A 111 1.55 22.73 -13.06
C SER A 111 3.05 22.39 -13.00
N PRO A 112 3.82 23.07 -12.13
CA PRO A 112 5.24 22.77 -11.93
C PRO A 112 5.49 21.31 -11.54
N GLU A 113 4.57 20.69 -10.79
CA GLU A 113 4.68 19.29 -10.37
C GLU A 113 4.65 18.33 -11.56
N ASN A 114 3.65 18.47 -12.44
CA ASN A 114 3.53 17.59 -13.60
C ASN A 114 4.60 17.88 -14.67
N ASP A 115 4.95 19.15 -14.87
CA ASP A 115 6.05 19.53 -15.77
C ASP A 115 7.39 18.93 -15.30
N PHE A 116 7.66 18.98 -14.00
CA PHE A 116 8.85 18.37 -13.42
C PHE A 116 8.86 16.84 -13.56
N LEU A 117 7.70 16.20 -13.38
CA LEU A 117 7.57 14.74 -13.52
C LEU A 117 7.87 14.27 -14.95
N LYS A 118 7.52 15.06 -15.98
CA LYS A 118 7.88 14.79 -17.38
C LYS A 118 9.39 14.78 -17.63
N GLY A 119 10.17 15.46 -16.79
CA GLY A 119 11.64 15.43 -16.81
C GLY A 119 12.24 14.02 -16.64
N SER A 120 11.47 13.06 -16.12
CA SER A 120 11.88 11.63 -16.04
C SER A 120 12.23 11.04 -17.42
N LEU A 121 11.69 11.59 -18.51
CA LEU A 121 12.05 11.18 -19.88
C LEU A 121 13.49 11.53 -20.24
N ASN A 122 13.98 12.68 -19.76
CA ASN A 122 15.36 13.07 -20.01
C ASN A 122 16.32 12.12 -19.28
N GLN A 123 16.02 11.82 -18.01
CA GLN A 123 16.77 10.85 -17.21
C GLN A 123 16.81 9.47 -17.87
N LYS A 124 15.66 8.98 -18.37
CA LYS A 124 15.58 7.71 -19.10
C LYS A 124 16.51 7.71 -20.32
N LYS A 125 16.47 8.77 -21.14
CA LYS A 125 17.35 8.89 -22.33
C LYS A 125 18.83 8.91 -21.96
N ILE A 126 19.21 9.60 -20.90
CA ILE A 126 20.60 9.62 -20.42
C ILE A 126 21.05 8.21 -20.02
N LEU A 127 20.22 7.48 -19.27
CA LEU A 127 20.53 6.11 -18.84
C LEU A 127 20.63 5.13 -20.02
N GLU A 128 19.73 5.23 -21.00
CA GLU A 128 19.79 4.43 -22.23
C GLU A 128 21.07 4.69 -23.02
N LYS A 129 21.49 5.95 -23.14
CA LYS A 129 22.77 6.31 -23.77
C LYS A 129 23.96 5.78 -22.98
N ILE A 130 23.93 5.87 -21.65
CA ILE A 130 25.00 5.32 -20.80
C ILE A 130 25.12 3.81 -21.01
N ALA A 131 24.00 3.08 -21.03
CA ALA A 131 23.99 1.64 -21.29
C ALA A 131 24.61 1.31 -22.66
N LEU A 132 24.22 2.04 -23.71
CA LEU A 132 24.77 1.89 -25.06
C LEU A 132 26.30 2.12 -25.08
N VAL A 133 26.75 3.21 -24.47
CA VAL A 133 28.17 3.56 -24.40
C VAL A 133 28.97 2.51 -23.63
N LYS A 134 28.44 1.97 -22.52
CA LYS A 134 29.07 0.88 -21.78
C LYS A 134 29.26 -0.36 -22.64
N SER A 135 28.20 -0.80 -23.32
CA SER A 135 28.29 -1.95 -24.23
C SER A 135 29.29 -1.72 -25.37
N GLY A 136 29.37 -0.49 -25.89
CA GLY A 136 30.39 -0.12 -26.88
C GLY A 136 31.81 -0.27 -26.33
N LEU A 137 32.08 0.22 -25.12
CA LEU A 137 33.41 0.13 -24.49
C LEU A 137 33.83 -1.31 -24.12
N GLU A 138 32.90 -2.25 -24.07
CA GLU A 138 33.18 -3.67 -23.83
C GLU A 138 33.53 -4.44 -25.11
N VAL A 139 33.12 -3.95 -26.28
CA VAL A 139 33.21 -4.67 -27.55
C VAL A 139 34.30 -4.13 -28.48
N TYR A 140 34.57 -2.82 -28.44
CA TYR A 140 35.60 -2.20 -29.28
C TYR A 140 36.97 -2.21 -28.60
N ASP A 141 38.03 -2.36 -29.40
CA ASP A 141 39.40 -2.30 -28.91
C ASP A 141 39.81 -0.84 -28.61
N LYS A 142 40.79 -0.63 -27.74
CA LYS A 142 41.17 0.71 -27.28
C LYS A 142 41.72 1.60 -28.40
N GLU A 143 42.26 0.97 -29.43
CA GLU A 143 42.83 1.60 -30.62
C GLU A 143 41.74 2.06 -31.61
N ASP A 144 40.51 1.56 -31.47
CA ASP A 144 39.40 1.94 -32.35
C ASP A 144 38.96 3.39 -32.11
N ALA A 145 38.70 4.11 -33.19
CA ALA A 145 38.18 5.47 -33.13
C ALA A 145 36.86 5.57 -32.34
N LEU A 146 36.02 4.53 -32.43
CA LEU A 146 34.76 4.44 -31.70
C LEU A 146 34.96 4.28 -30.19
N TYR A 147 36.00 3.58 -29.74
CA TYR A 147 36.33 3.48 -28.31
C TYR A 147 36.65 4.85 -27.72
N THR A 148 37.42 5.66 -28.44
CA THR A 148 37.75 7.05 -28.04
C THR A 148 36.49 7.92 -27.98
N ALA A 149 35.61 7.80 -28.99
CA ALA A 149 34.34 8.53 -29.03
C ALA A 149 33.41 8.13 -27.86
N PHE A 150 33.28 6.83 -27.59
CA PHE A 150 32.49 6.32 -26.46
C PHE A 150 33.07 6.75 -25.11
N THR A 151 34.39 6.78 -24.95
CA THR A 151 35.01 7.27 -23.71
C THR A 151 34.65 8.74 -23.46
N LYS A 152 34.72 9.58 -24.49
CA LYS A 152 34.34 10.99 -24.39
C LYS A 152 32.85 11.17 -24.09
N GLU A 153 31.99 10.43 -24.78
CA GLU A 153 30.54 10.46 -24.54
C GLU A 153 30.20 9.99 -23.11
N LYS A 154 30.87 8.94 -22.60
CA LYS A 154 30.68 8.45 -21.22
C LYS A 154 30.93 9.57 -20.19
N ILE A 155 32.00 10.33 -20.37
CA ILE A 155 32.34 11.46 -19.47
C ILE A 155 31.21 12.49 -19.48
N GLN A 156 30.74 12.89 -20.67
CA GLN A 156 29.66 13.88 -20.78
C GLN A 156 28.34 13.36 -20.19
N LEU A 157 27.96 12.12 -20.49
CA LEU A 157 26.74 11.52 -19.95
C LEU A 157 26.77 11.37 -18.42
N ASN A 158 27.94 11.10 -17.83
CA ASN A 158 28.09 11.07 -16.38
C ASN A 158 27.89 12.47 -15.75
N LEU A 159 28.35 13.54 -16.42
CA LEU A 159 28.09 14.92 -15.99
C LEU A 159 26.60 15.27 -16.11
N ASP A 160 25.98 14.91 -17.23
CA ASP A 160 24.55 15.14 -17.46
C ASP A 160 23.69 14.37 -16.44
N PHE A 161 24.05 13.12 -16.15
CA PHE A 161 23.41 12.32 -15.10
C PHE A 161 23.53 12.98 -13.72
N ALA A 162 24.73 13.42 -13.34
CA ALA A 162 24.96 14.08 -12.06
C ALA A 162 24.16 15.40 -11.94
N ALA A 163 24.08 16.18 -13.02
CA ALA A 163 23.31 17.42 -13.07
C ALA A 163 21.80 17.14 -12.88
N GLU A 164 21.24 16.17 -13.60
CA GLU A 164 19.83 15.75 -13.43
C GLU A 164 19.56 15.23 -12.02
N HIS A 165 20.46 14.41 -11.48
CA HIS A 165 20.33 13.88 -10.12
C HIS A 165 20.34 15.02 -9.08
N ALA A 166 21.18 16.03 -9.26
CA ALA A 166 21.21 17.22 -8.39
C ALA A 166 19.91 18.04 -8.49
N VAL A 167 19.34 18.20 -9.70
CA VAL A 167 18.04 18.87 -9.90
C VAL A 167 16.92 18.15 -9.13
N VAL A 168 16.87 16.82 -9.18
CA VAL A 168 15.89 16.03 -8.41
C VAL A 168 16.12 16.20 -6.92
N LYS A 169 17.33 15.94 -6.44
CA LYS A 169 17.68 15.96 -5.02
C LYS A 169 17.37 17.31 -4.36
N ASN A 170 17.67 18.41 -5.04
CA ASN A 170 17.50 19.76 -4.50
C ASN A 170 16.09 20.33 -4.68
N SER A 171 15.21 19.64 -5.40
CA SER A 171 13.86 20.13 -5.67
C SER A 171 12.94 19.94 -4.45
N PRO A 172 12.14 20.97 -4.09
CA PRO A 172 11.13 20.88 -3.03
C PRO A 172 9.79 20.30 -3.54
N LEU A 173 9.71 19.94 -4.82
CA LEU A 173 8.48 19.47 -5.45
C LEU A 173 8.11 18.06 -4.96
N TYR A 174 6.82 17.78 -4.94
CA TYR A 174 6.32 16.43 -4.66
C TYR A 174 6.79 15.46 -5.76
N ALA A 175 6.77 15.88 -7.01
CA ALA A 175 7.27 15.13 -8.17
C ALA A 175 8.74 14.71 -8.02
N ALA A 176 9.57 15.48 -7.29
CA ALA A 176 10.95 15.13 -7.03
C ALA A 176 11.07 13.92 -6.09
N ARG A 177 10.27 13.88 -5.02
CA ARG A 177 10.17 12.72 -4.14
C ARG A 177 9.68 11.48 -4.91
N VAL A 178 8.75 11.66 -5.85
CA VAL A 178 8.29 10.58 -6.75
C VAL A 178 9.43 10.06 -7.64
N ARG A 179 10.24 10.95 -8.21
CA ARG A 179 11.41 10.56 -9.02
C ARG A 179 12.48 9.84 -8.19
N GLU A 180 12.71 10.23 -6.94
CA GLU A 180 13.61 9.50 -6.03
C GLU A 180 13.09 8.08 -5.76
N MET A 181 11.80 7.93 -5.49
CA MET A 181 11.16 6.62 -5.30
C MET A 181 11.23 5.74 -6.55
N ALA A 182 11.00 6.32 -7.73
CA ALA A 182 11.16 5.61 -9.00
C ALA A 182 12.62 5.21 -9.24
N GLY A 183 13.58 6.08 -8.90
CA GLY A 183 15.01 5.79 -8.96
C GLY A 183 15.38 4.57 -8.11
N PHE A 184 14.89 4.51 -6.87
CA PHE A 184 15.06 3.33 -6.01
C PHE A 184 14.51 2.04 -6.64
N LEU A 185 13.29 2.09 -7.21
CA LEU A 185 12.69 0.92 -7.87
C LEU A 185 13.49 0.44 -9.09
N MET A 186 14.13 1.36 -9.79
CA MET A 186 14.95 1.07 -10.97
C MET A 186 16.41 0.74 -10.64
N GLY A 187 16.81 0.78 -9.36
CA GLY A 187 18.20 0.58 -8.97
C GLY A 187 19.14 1.72 -9.38
N ILE A 188 18.61 2.94 -9.54
CA ILE A 188 19.39 4.13 -9.90
C ILE A 188 19.88 4.81 -8.62
N GLY A 189 21.18 4.67 -8.33
CA GLY A 189 21.84 5.38 -7.23
C GLY A 189 22.43 6.73 -7.63
N SER A 190 23.37 7.23 -6.82
CA SER A 190 24.07 8.51 -7.04
C SER A 190 25.06 8.50 -8.21
N SER A 191 25.43 7.32 -8.71
CA SER A 191 26.29 7.12 -9.88
C SER A 191 25.73 6.01 -10.78
N PRO A 192 25.89 6.11 -12.11
CA PRO A 192 25.37 5.11 -13.04
C PRO A 192 26.19 3.80 -13.05
N ASP A 193 27.36 3.78 -12.42
CA ASP A 193 28.30 2.64 -12.42
C ASP A 193 28.35 1.91 -11.06
N MET A 194 27.38 2.16 -10.18
CA MET A 194 27.37 1.56 -8.84
C MET A 194 27.19 0.05 -8.89
N THR A 195 27.99 -0.63 -8.08
CA THR A 195 27.82 -2.04 -7.74
C THR A 195 26.56 -2.25 -6.89
N GLN A 196 26.10 -3.50 -6.82
CA GLN A 196 24.97 -3.84 -5.94
C GLN A 196 25.26 -3.53 -4.47
N GLU A 197 26.50 -3.74 -4.01
CA GLU A 197 26.90 -3.42 -2.64
C GLU A 197 26.81 -1.91 -2.33
N GLU A 198 27.26 -1.07 -3.27
CA GLU A 198 27.17 0.39 -3.15
C GLU A 198 25.70 0.86 -3.15
N LEU A 199 24.86 0.28 -4.01
CA LEU A 199 23.43 0.58 -4.04
C LEU A 199 22.75 0.23 -2.71
N LEU A 200 23.08 -0.92 -2.10
CA LEU A 200 22.55 -1.30 -0.79
C LEU A 200 22.97 -0.33 0.31
N LYS A 201 24.25 0.10 0.30
CA LYS A 201 24.79 1.10 1.22
C LYS A 201 24.11 2.46 1.06
N GLU A 202 23.66 2.81 -0.14
CA GLU A 202 22.94 4.05 -0.40
C GLU A 202 21.44 3.96 -0.07
N PHE A 203 20.76 2.90 -0.52
CA PHE A 203 19.31 2.79 -0.44
C PHE A 203 18.80 2.47 0.96
N ARG A 204 19.49 1.63 1.73
CA ARG A 204 19.04 1.32 3.09
C ARG A 204 18.87 2.58 3.95
N PRO A 205 19.88 3.45 4.13
CA PRO A 205 19.70 4.67 4.90
C PRO A 205 18.75 5.67 4.23
N PHE A 206 18.68 5.70 2.89
CA PHE A 206 17.67 6.53 2.21
C PHE A 206 16.25 6.15 2.64
N ILE A 207 15.86 4.87 2.53
CA ILE A 207 14.52 4.41 2.92
C ILE A 207 14.31 4.55 4.43
N LYS A 208 15.30 4.14 5.23
CA LYS A 208 15.22 4.16 6.69
C LYS A 208 15.13 5.57 7.28
N ASP A 209 15.84 6.55 6.71
CA ASP A 209 16.09 7.85 7.36
C ASP A 209 15.60 9.06 6.56
N LYS A 210 15.30 8.93 5.27
CA LYS A 210 15.00 10.09 4.40
C LYS A 210 13.71 9.98 3.59
N LEU A 211 13.30 8.78 3.18
CA LEU A 211 12.11 8.59 2.36
C LEU A 211 10.89 9.21 3.04
N ASP A 212 10.18 10.06 2.29
CA ASP A 212 8.92 10.68 2.71
C ASP A 212 7.77 9.68 2.53
N ILE A 213 7.40 9.00 3.62
CA ILE A 213 6.35 7.97 3.60
C ILE A 213 4.96 8.57 3.38
N ASP A 214 4.72 9.81 3.84
CA ASP A 214 3.46 10.52 3.59
C ASP A 214 3.32 10.82 2.09
N ALA A 215 4.42 11.20 1.42
CA ALA A 215 4.44 11.38 -0.03
C ALA A 215 4.31 10.05 -0.80
N LEU A 216 4.96 8.98 -0.31
CA LEU A 216 4.80 7.63 -0.84
C LEU A 216 3.33 7.17 -0.78
N TYR A 217 2.63 7.46 0.32
CA TYR A 217 1.23 7.06 0.50
C TYR A 217 0.26 7.68 -0.49
N THR A 218 0.49 8.93 -0.91
CA THR A 218 -0.34 9.57 -1.94
C THR A 218 0.23 9.39 -3.35
N SER A 219 1.27 8.57 -3.49
CA SER A 219 1.86 8.21 -4.78
C SER A 219 1.29 6.89 -5.32
N ASN A 220 1.42 6.69 -6.63
CA ASN A 220 1.12 5.40 -7.25
C ASN A 220 2.22 4.33 -7.00
N LEU A 221 3.14 4.55 -6.04
CA LEU A 221 4.31 3.71 -5.79
C LEU A 221 4.29 3.02 -4.41
N TRP A 222 3.19 3.10 -3.65
CA TRP A 222 3.06 2.54 -2.30
C TRP A 222 3.55 1.10 -2.18
N SER A 223 2.86 0.14 -2.81
CA SER A 223 3.26 -1.26 -2.81
C SER A 223 4.64 -1.50 -3.41
N PRO A 224 4.94 -1.04 -4.64
CA PRO A 224 6.23 -1.32 -5.26
C PRO A 224 7.42 -0.95 -4.38
N VAL A 225 7.42 0.23 -3.76
CA VAL A 225 8.56 0.70 -2.95
C VAL A 225 8.69 -0.12 -1.68
N ILE A 226 7.59 -0.36 -0.96
CA ILE A 226 7.62 -1.11 0.30
C ILE A 226 8.04 -2.57 0.04
N ILE A 227 7.51 -3.20 -1.00
CA ILE A 227 7.84 -4.58 -1.36
C ILE A 227 9.31 -4.68 -1.79
N ASN A 228 9.80 -3.76 -2.63
CA ASN A 228 11.19 -3.78 -3.07
C ASN A 228 12.16 -3.59 -1.88
N TRP A 229 11.84 -2.66 -0.97
CA TRP A 229 12.61 -2.48 0.27
C TRP A 229 12.57 -3.72 1.16
N PHE A 230 11.40 -4.34 1.34
CA PHE A 230 11.28 -5.57 2.12
C PHE A 230 12.09 -6.72 1.51
N ASN A 231 12.04 -6.89 0.19
CA ASN A 231 12.83 -7.90 -0.52
C ASN A 231 14.34 -7.63 -0.40
N MET A 232 14.76 -6.36 -0.47
CA MET A 232 16.15 -5.96 -0.23
C MET A 232 16.60 -6.39 1.17
N GLN A 233 15.78 -6.17 2.21
CA GLN A 233 16.08 -6.61 3.57
C GLN A 233 16.18 -8.14 3.66
N GLN A 234 15.25 -8.85 3.04
CA GLN A 234 15.15 -10.31 3.09
C GLN A 234 16.29 -11.02 2.36
N TYR A 235 16.66 -10.55 1.18
CA TYR A 235 17.52 -11.31 0.27
C TYR A 235 18.92 -10.73 0.15
N ALA A 236 19.12 -9.44 0.42
CA ALA A 236 20.43 -8.82 0.36
C ALA A 236 21.03 -8.63 1.76
N ILE A 237 20.25 -8.09 2.71
CA ILE A 237 20.74 -7.83 4.08
C ILE A 237 20.68 -9.10 4.94
N LYS A 238 19.60 -9.88 4.83
CA LYS A 238 19.41 -11.19 5.49
C LYS A 238 19.52 -11.15 7.02
N ASP A 239 19.05 -10.07 7.63
CA ASP A 239 19.04 -9.90 9.08
C ASP A 239 17.67 -9.39 9.56
N ASP A 240 16.94 -10.27 10.25
CA ASP A 240 15.60 -10.01 10.77
C ASP A 240 15.58 -8.94 11.87
N THR A 241 16.66 -8.86 12.65
CA THR A 241 16.81 -7.83 13.69
C THR A 241 16.89 -6.46 13.04
N VAL A 242 17.73 -6.35 11.99
CA VAL A 242 17.87 -5.12 11.20
C VAL A 242 16.56 -4.73 10.51
N LEU A 243 15.83 -5.70 9.94
CA LEU A 243 14.53 -5.44 9.33
C LEU A 243 13.52 -4.89 10.34
N LEU A 244 13.44 -5.46 11.55
CA LEU A 244 12.54 -4.97 12.59
C LEU A 244 12.92 -3.56 13.07
N GLU A 245 14.21 -3.32 13.29
CA GLU A 245 14.72 -2.01 13.72
C GLU A 245 14.46 -0.93 12.67
N ASP A 246 14.75 -1.22 11.40
CA ASP A 246 14.51 -0.27 10.30
C ASP A 246 13.01 0.00 10.14
N THR A 247 12.16 -1.02 10.27
CA THR A 247 10.70 -0.86 10.26
C THR A 247 10.24 0.10 11.36
N LYS A 248 10.72 -0.09 12.59
CA LYS A 248 10.40 0.79 13.73
C LYS A 248 10.95 2.21 13.53
N ALA A 249 12.14 2.35 12.96
CA ALA A 249 12.73 3.64 12.63
C ALA A 249 11.95 4.40 11.55
N ILE A 250 11.36 3.69 10.58
CA ILE A 250 10.46 4.31 9.59
C ILE A 250 9.16 4.72 10.27
N LEU A 251 8.50 3.81 11.01
CA LEU A 251 7.24 4.06 11.71
C LEU A 251 7.30 5.27 12.65
N SER A 252 8.41 5.45 13.37
CA SER A 252 8.59 6.57 14.31
C SER A 252 8.61 7.94 13.63
N ARG A 253 8.98 8.02 12.35
CA ARG A 253 9.08 9.27 11.57
C ARG A 253 7.82 9.61 10.80
N ILE A 254 6.93 8.65 10.55
CA ILE A 254 5.64 8.89 9.88
C ILE A 254 4.81 9.81 10.77
N LYS A 255 4.24 10.89 10.19
CA LYS A 255 3.47 11.88 10.96
C LYS A 255 1.99 11.53 11.03
N SER A 256 1.40 11.15 9.90
CA SER A 256 -0.01 10.80 9.82
C SER A 256 -0.30 9.44 10.44
N ASN A 257 -1.25 9.37 11.38
CA ASN A 257 -1.70 8.10 11.96
C ASN A 257 -2.30 7.16 10.91
N LYS A 258 -3.02 7.72 9.93
CA LYS A 258 -3.54 6.96 8.79
C LYS A 258 -2.41 6.31 7.99
N VAL A 259 -1.36 7.06 7.66
CA VAL A 259 -0.20 6.55 6.91
C VAL A 259 0.61 5.56 7.75
N TYR A 260 0.78 5.85 9.04
CA TYR A 260 1.41 4.96 10.01
C TYR A 260 0.72 3.59 10.03
N THR A 261 -0.61 3.61 10.14
CA THR A 261 -1.44 2.40 10.17
C THR A 261 -1.32 1.63 8.86
N ALA A 262 -1.43 2.31 7.71
CA ALA A 262 -1.30 1.68 6.41
C ALA A 262 0.09 1.05 6.19
N PHE A 263 1.16 1.73 6.63
CA PHE A 263 2.53 1.19 6.55
C PHE A 263 2.68 -0.05 7.41
N ALA A 264 2.26 0.04 8.68
CA ALA A 264 2.31 -1.09 9.61
C ALA A 264 1.52 -2.30 9.08
N ASP A 265 0.31 -2.09 8.57
CA ASP A 265 -0.53 -3.16 8.01
C ASP A 265 0.11 -3.82 6.78
N LYS A 266 0.75 -3.02 5.93
CA LYS A 266 1.51 -3.55 4.78
C LYS A 266 2.68 -4.42 5.22
N ILE A 267 3.48 -3.94 6.18
CA ILE A 267 4.65 -4.69 6.68
C ILE A 267 4.23 -5.96 7.40
N VAL A 268 3.21 -5.90 8.27
CA VAL A 268 2.68 -7.10 8.94
C VAL A 268 2.21 -8.13 7.91
N GLY A 269 1.50 -7.72 6.86
CA GLY A 269 1.09 -8.63 5.78
C GLY A 269 2.28 -9.27 5.05
N LEU A 270 3.36 -8.51 4.82
CA LEU A 270 4.58 -9.04 4.20
C LEU A 270 5.33 -10.01 5.13
N LEU A 271 5.43 -9.71 6.42
CA LEU A 271 6.04 -10.58 7.42
C LEU A 271 5.26 -11.90 7.56
N ALA A 272 3.93 -11.84 7.63
CA ALA A 272 3.08 -13.02 7.68
C ALA A 272 3.25 -13.89 6.42
N LYS A 273 3.26 -13.28 5.23
CA LYS A 273 3.53 -14.00 3.97
C LYS A 273 4.91 -14.64 3.93
N ALA A 274 5.89 -14.04 4.61
CA ALA A 274 7.24 -14.57 4.74
C ALA A 274 7.40 -15.56 5.90
N VAL A 275 6.32 -15.95 6.58
CA VAL A 275 6.30 -16.88 7.73
C VAL A 275 7.23 -16.41 8.86
N LYS A 276 7.18 -15.11 9.17
CA LYS A 276 7.96 -14.48 10.26
C LYS A 276 7.07 -14.10 11.44
N ASP A 277 6.41 -15.10 12.02
CA ASP A 277 5.35 -14.89 13.03
C ASP A 277 5.84 -14.16 14.29
N ASP A 278 7.07 -14.43 14.75
CA ASP A 278 7.66 -13.72 15.89
C ASP A 278 7.76 -12.21 15.64
N MET A 279 8.13 -11.82 14.41
CA MET A 279 8.20 -10.41 14.03
C MET A 279 6.82 -9.79 13.83
N VAL A 280 5.84 -10.57 13.35
CA VAL A 280 4.42 -10.14 13.31
C VAL A 280 3.96 -9.76 14.71
N GLY A 281 4.20 -10.63 15.70
CA GLY A 281 3.87 -10.35 17.10
C GLY A 281 4.60 -9.13 17.66
N ALA A 282 5.93 -9.05 17.47
CA ALA A 282 6.73 -7.94 17.97
C ALA A 282 6.34 -6.58 17.36
N LEU A 283 6.03 -6.55 16.07
CA LEU A 283 5.58 -5.34 15.39
C LEU A 283 4.15 -4.96 15.81
N GLY A 284 3.26 -5.95 15.93
CA GLY A 284 1.90 -5.76 16.43
C GLY A 284 1.87 -5.15 17.82
N GLN A 285 2.69 -5.67 18.74
CA GLN A 285 2.85 -5.12 20.09
C GLN A 285 3.38 -3.68 20.06
N TYR A 286 4.41 -3.41 19.27
CA TYR A 286 4.96 -2.05 19.11
C TYR A 286 3.90 -1.05 18.62
N VAL A 287 3.12 -1.45 17.62
CA VAL A 287 2.04 -0.60 17.07
C VAL A 287 0.91 -0.41 18.08
N SER A 288 0.50 -1.47 18.77
CA SER A 288 -0.53 -1.40 19.83
C SER A 288 -0.12 -0.44 20.95
N GLN A 289 1.12 -0.53 21.44
CA GLN A 289 1.66 0.35 22.47
C GLN A 289 1.79 1.82 22.04
N SER A 290 1.89 2.08 20.73
CA SER A 290 1.98 3.46 20.22
C SER A 290 0.67 4.25 20.39
N GLY A 291 -0.48 3.57 20.42
CA GLY A 291 -1.80 4.21 20.42
C GLY A 291 -2.15 4.97 19.12
N ARG A 292 -1.37 4.78 18.04
CA ARG A 292 -1.51 5.55 16.78
C ARG A 292 -2.32 4.85 15.69
N ALA A 293 -2.62 3.56 15.86
CA ALA A 293 -3.31 2.78 14.84
C ALA A 293 -4.78 3.24 14.68
N GLU A 294 -5.15 3.65 13.47
CA GLU A 294 -6.48 4.14 13.12
C GLU A 294 -7.12 3.22 12.08
N LYS A 295 -8.18 2.49 12.46
CA LYS A 295 -8.90 1.55 11.59
C LYS A 295 -7.93 0.55 10.92
N PRO A 296 -7.14 -0.22 11.70
CA PRO A 296 -6.20 -1.18 11.15
C PRO A 296 -6.89 -2.19 10.23
N GLY A 297 -6.20 -2.58 9.16
CA GLY A 297 -6.58 -3.74 8.38
C GLY A 297 -6.49 -5.01 9.22
N ASN A 298 -7.05 -6.11 8.70
CA ASN A 298 -7.14 -7.35 9.48
C ASN A 298 -5.74 -7.91 9.84
N ASN A 299 -4.72 -7.70 8.99
CA ASN A 299 -3.36 -8.16 9.27
C ASN A 299 -2.82 -7.50 10.54
N LEU A 300 -2.81 -6.16 10.55
CA LEU A 300 -2.32 -5.39 11.68
C LEU A 300 -3.16 -5.60 12.94
N LEU A 301 -4.48 -5.70 12.80
CA LEU A 301 -5.36 -5.97 13.92
C LEU A 301 -5.04 -7.32 14.58
N SER A 302 -4.83 -8.37 13.78
CA SER A 302 -4.38 -9.67 14.27
C SER A 302 -3.08 -9.55 15.07
N ALA A 303 -2.11 -8.83 14.53
CA ALA A 303 -0.81 -8.65 15.14
C ALA A 303 -0.91 -7.87 16.46
N MET A 304 -1.69 -6.79 16.46
CA MET A 304 -1.90 -5.92 17.64
C MET A 304 -2.61 -6.63 18.79
N ASN A 305 -3.55 -7.52 18.48
CA ASN A 305 -4.25 -8.31 19.50
C ASN A 305 -3.35 -9.36 20.16
N ASN A 306 -2.11 -9.53 19.67
CA ASN A 306 -1.08 -10.39 20.25
C ASN A 306 -1.64 -11.78 20.59
N LEU A 307 -2.37 -12.38 19.65
CA LEU A 307 -3.00 -13.70 19.78
C LEU A 307 -1.99 -14.86 19.73
N ASN A 308 -0.84 -14.64 20.38
CA ASN A 308 0.24 -15.57 20.58
C ASN A 308 -0.09 -16.50 21.76
N SER A 309 0.74 -17.53 21.94
CA SER A 309 0.61 -18.46 23.06
C SER A 309 0.57 -17.71 24.40
N GLY A 310 -0.42 -18.02 25.25
CA GLY A 310 -0.69 -17.39 26.54
C GLY A 310 -1.73 -16.27 26.53
N ALA A 311 -2.14 -15.75 25.36
CA ALA A 311 -3.16 -14.70 25.25
C ALA A 311 -4.55 -15.24 25.60
N ILE A 312 -5.39 -14.43 26.27
CA ILE A 312 -6.80 -14.78 26.48
C ILE A 312 -7.52 -14.74 25.13
N ALA A 313 -8.20 -15.83 24.80
CA ALA A 313 -8.99 -15.94 23.59
C ALA A 313 -10.09 -14.85 23.57
N PRO A 314 -10.21 -14.06 22.48
CA PRO A 314 -11.26 -13.07 22.36
C PRO A 314 -12.65 -13.68 22.53
N VAL A 315 -13.58 -12.92 23.11
CA VAL A 315 -14.96 -13.39 23.28
C VAL A 315 -15.60 -13.57 21.90
N LEU A 316 -16.18 -14.76 21.66
CA LEU A 316 -16.87 -15.06 20.42
C LEU A 316 -18.24 -14.39 20.39
N LYS A 317 -18.57 -13.76 19.27
CA LYS A 317 -19.91 -13.29 18.97
C LYS A 317 -20.72 -14.44 18.38
N THR A 318 -21.86 -14.75 18.99
CA THR A 318 -22.83 -15.71 18.45
C THR A 318 -24.03 -14.94 17.88
N ALA A 319 -24.95 -15.65 17.21
CA ALA A 319 -26.15 -15.05 16.64
C ALA A 319 -26.99 -14.25 17.67
N THR A 320 -27.04 -14.73 18.91
CA THR A 320 -27.91 -14.18 19.96
C THR A 320 -27.18 -13.70 21.20
N SER A 321 -25.87 -13.97 21.35
CA SER A 321 -25.14 -13.69 22.58
C SER A 321 -23.63 -13.46 22.35
N LYS A 322 -22.85 -13.63 23.42
CA LYS A 322 -21.40 -13.63 23.45
C LYS A 322 -20.96 -14.89 24.21
N LYS A 323 -19.93 -15.58 23.73
CA LYS A 323 -19.38 -16.80 24.33
C LYS A 323 -17.92 -16.57 24.73
N THR A 324 -17.67 -16.58 26.04
CA THR A 324 -16.32 -16.63 26.59
C THR A 324 -15.84 -18.08 26.57
N ILE A 325 -14.61 -18.31 26.13
CA ILE A 325 -14.02 -19.65 26.14
C ILE A 325 -13.44 -19.92 27.52
N THR A 326 -14.03 -20.89 28.23
CA THR A 326 -13.64 -21.27 29.61
C THR A 326 -13.28 -22.76 29.72
N ASN A 327 -13.19 -23.46 28.58
CA ASN A 327 -12.87 -24.87 28.48
C ASN A 327 -11.79 -25.04 27.41
N LYS A 328 -11.16 -26.21 27.39
CA LYS A 328 -10.21 -26.57 26.34
C LYS A 328 -10.95 -26.57 25.00
N THR A 329 -10.50 -25.77 24.03
CA THR A 329 -11.23 -25.56 22.77
C THR A 329 -10.30 -25.64 21.57
N LEU A 330 -10.75 -26.35 20.54
CA LEU A 330 -10.22 -26.26 19.20
C LEU A 330 -11.15 -25.37 18.38
N LEU A 331 -10.73 -24.13 18.15
CA LEU A 331 -11.49 -23.14 17.40
C LEU A 331 -11.04 -23.14 15.94
N PHE A 332 -11.96 -23.40 15.02
CA PHE A 332 -11.67 -23.60 13.61
C PHE A 332 -12.37 -22.55 12.74
N PHE A 333 -11.60 -21.70 12.08
CA PHE A 333 -12.10 -20.75 11.08
C PHE A 333 -11.96 -21.33 9.69
N TYR A 334 -13.04 -21.30 8.91
CA TYR A 334 -13.09 -21.89 7.57
C TYR A 334 -13.95 -21.07 6.61
N GLU A 335 -13.86 -21.36 5.31
CA GLU A 335 -14.76 -20.85 4.28
C GLU A 335 -15.26 -22.04 3.46
N SER A 336 -16.57 -22.13 3.25
CA SER A 336 -17.17 -23.22 2.49
C SER A 336 -16.72 -23.15 1.02
N GLY A 337 -16.38 -24.30 0.43
CA GLY A 337 -15.92 -24.35 -0.97
C GLY A 337 -14.46 -23.94 -1.17
N CYS A 338 -13.70 -23.65 -0.11
CA CYS A 338 -12.25 -23.51 -0.17
C CYS A 338 -11.59 -24.90 -0.10
N ASN A 339 -10.86 -25.32 -1.14
CA ASN A 339 -10.25 -26.67 -1.23
C ASN A 339 -9.45 -27.08 0.01
N SER A 340 -8.65 -26.17 0.57
CA SER A 340 -7.88 -26.45 1.78
C SER A 340 -8.77 -26.59 3.01
N CYS A 341 -9.86 -25.82 3.11
CA CYS A 341 -10.82 -25.97 4.21
C CYS A 341 -11.56 -27.30 4.14
N GLU A 342 -11.98 -27.74 2.95
CA GLU A 342 -12.68 -29.01 2.76
C GLU A 342 -11.83 -30.21 3.23
N ASN A 343 -10.54 -30.18 2.95
CA ASN A 343 -9.61 -31.20 3.45
C ASN A 343 -9.56 -31.20 4.99
N GLU A 344 -9.40 -30.03 5.62
CA GLU A 344 -9.33 -29.92 7.08
C GLU A 344 -10.67 -30.25 7.76
N ILE A 345 -11.80 -29.93 7.12
CA ILE A 345 -13.13 -30.35 7.57
C ILE A 345 -13.23 -31.88 7.61
N HIS A 346 -12.83 -32.56 6.54
CA HIS A 346 -12.84 -34.03 6.50
C HIS A 346 -11.90 -34.64 7.55
N GLN A 347 -10.69 -34.08 7.72
CA GLN A 347 -9.76 -34.52 8.75
C GLN A 347 -10.35 -34.34 10.16
N LEU A 348 -10.96 -33.19 10.43
CA LEU A 348 -11.55 -32.91 11.74
C LEU A 348 -12.77 -33.78 12.04
N ILE A 349 -13.65 -34.02 11.05
CA ILE A 349 -14.78 -34.94 11.20
C ILE A 349 -14.27 -36.37 11.43
N GLY A 350 -13.31 -36.84 10.63
CA GLY A 350 -12.76 -38.19 10.73
C GLY A 350 -12.05 -38.49 12.05
N ASN A 351 -11.48 -37.46 12.69
CA ASN A 351 -10.76 -37.58 13.95
C ASN A 351 -11.51 -36.98 15.15
N TYR A 352 -12.80 -36.65 15.00
CA TYR A 352 -13.55 -35.92 16.03
C TYR A 352 -13.57 -36.65 17.38
N SER A 353 -13.66 -37.98 17.38
CA SER A 353 -13.62 -38.78 18.62
C SER A 353 -12.31 -38.60 19.38
N ILE A 354 -11.16 -38.57 18.68
CA ILE A 354 -9.83 -38.35 19.28
C ILE A 354 -9.76 -36.95 19.91
N VAL A 355 -10.26 -35.94 19.20
CA VAL A 355 -10.31 -34.55 19.68
C VAL A 355 -11.14 -34.45 20.96
N GLN A 356 -12.30 -35.13 21.00
CA GLN A 356 -13.18 -35.20 22.18
C GLN A 356 -12.53 -35.97 23.34
N GLU A 357 -11.90 -37.12 23.09
CA GLU A 357 -11.20 -37.91 24.10
C GLU A 357 -10.05 -37.13 24.74
N LYS A 358 -9.39 -36.24 23.98
CA LYS A 358 -8.38 -35.29 24.49
C LYS A 358 -8.97 -34.06 25.19
N GLY A 359 -10.29 -34.03 25.35
CA GLY A 359 -11.05 -33.05 26.14
C GLY A 359 -11.31 -31.72 25.45
N TYR A 360 -11.14 -31.62 24.13
CA TYR A 360 -11.39 -30.38 23.38
C TYR A 360 -12.86 -30.26 22.96
N GLU A 361 -13.47 -29.13 23.26
CA GLU A 361 -14.67 -28.65 22.57
C GLU A 361 -14.27 -28.14 21.19
N VAL A 362 -14.96 -28.56 20.13
CA VAL A 362 -14.76 -28.01 18.79
C VAL A 362 -15.79 -26.91 18.55
N ILE A 363 -15.31 -25.74 18.11
CA ILE A 363 -16.14 -24.62 17.66
C ILE A 363 -15.69 -24.26 16.25
N SER A 364 -16.62 -24.16 15.30
CA SER A 364 -16.32 -23.71 13.95
C SER A 364 -16.91 -22.34 13.65
N VAL A 365 -16.20 -21.51 12.87
CA VAL A 365 -16.61 -20.17 12.45
C VAL A 365 -16.42 -20.02 10.94
N ALA A 366 -17.52 -19.87 10.20
CA ALA A 366 -17.53 -19.81 8.74
C ALA A 366 -17.41 -18.37 8.22
N ALA A 367 -16.64 -18.19 7.15
CA ALA A 367 -16.48 -16.93 6.41
C ALA A 367 -17.48 -16.77 5.25
N ASP A 368 -18.60 -17.49 5.29
CA ASP A 368 -19.57 -17.45 4.18
C ASP A 368 -20.29 -16.09 4.14
N LEU A 369 -20.77 -15.68 2.95
CA LEU A 369 -21.43 -14.39 2.72
C LEU A 369 -22.95 -14.49 2.55
N SER A 370 -23.51 -15.69 2.49
CA SER A 370 -24.94 -15.89 2.27
C SER A 370 -25.47 -17.04 3.10
N THR A 371 -26.72 -16.93 3.52
CA THR A 371 -27.48 -18.03 4.15
C THR A 371 -27.73 -19.19 3.19
N ASN A 372 -27.54 -18.94 1.88
CA ASN A 372 -27.82 -19.86 0.79
C ASN A 372 -26.53 -20.14 0.00
N ALA A 373 -25.43 -20.49 0.68
CA ALA A 373 -24.27 -21.04 -0.02
C ALA A 373 -24.76 -22.28 -0.78
N GLY A 374 -24.79 -22.18 -2.11
CA GLY A 374 -25.60 -23.03 -2.98
C GLY A 374 -25.41 -24.52 -2.71
N GLN A 375 -26.53 -25.21 -2.47
CA GLN A 375 -26.87 -26.62 -2.69
C GLN A 375 -25.90 -27.77 -2.39
N ASP A 376 -24.63 -27.55 -1.99
CA ASP A 376 -23.65 -28.61 -1.73
C ASP A 376 -22.85 -28.43 -0.42
N HIS A 377 -23.13 -27.42 0.41
CA HIS A 377 -22.30 -27.08 1.59
C HIS A 377 -23.01 -27.29 2.94
N ASP A 378 -23.81 -28.36 3.05
CA ASP A 378 -24.49 -28.77 4.28
C ASP A 378 -23.56 -29.71 5.07
N HIS A 379 -22.43 -29.18 5.55
CA HIS A 379 -21.51 -29.94 6.39
C HIS A 379 -22.22 -30.36 7.67
N LYS A 380 -22.53 -31.65 7.80
CA LYS A 380 -23.11 -32.22 9.02
C LYS A 380 -22.02 -32.38 10.08
N PHE A 381 -21.61 -31.26 10.66
CA PHE A 381 -20.62 -31.28 11.72
C PHE A 381 -21.17 -31.99 12.97
N PRO A 382 -20.39 -32.90 13.59
CA PRO A 382 -20.80 -33.63 14.78
C PRO A 382 -20.71 -32.80 16.07
N TRP A 383 -20.16 -31.58 16.02
CA TRP A 383 -20.09 -30.65 17.15
C TRP A 383 -21.21 -29.61 17.11
N LYS A 384 -21.51 -29.05 18.29
CA LYS A 384 -22.68 -28.21 18.52
C LYS A 384 -22.51 -26.75 18.07
N GLU A 385 -21.35 -26.16 18.32
CA GLU A 385 -21.16 -24.71 18.11
C GLU A 385 -20.60 -24.44 16.71
N GLN A 386 -21.46 -23.90 15.85
CA GLN A 386 -21.15 -23.59 14.45
C GLN A 386 -21.64 -22.16 14.20
N LEU A 387 -20.69 -21.24 13.96
CA LEU A 387 -20.96 -19.82 13.87
C LEU A 387 -20.79 -19.34 12.43
N CYS A 388 -21.70 -18.49 11.95
CA CYS A 388 -21.57 -17.76 10.70
C CYS A 388 -22.34 -16.45 10.81
N ASP A 389 -21.69 -15.31 10.54
CA ASP A 389 -22.32 -13.99 10.60
C ASP A 389 -22.61 -13.38 9.22
N PHE A 390 -22.36 -14.15 8.16
CA PHE A 390 -22.57 -13.80 6.76
C PHE A 390 -21.81 -12.55 6.27
N LYS A 391 -20.72 -12.17 6.96
CA LYS A 391 -19.88 -11.02 6.60
C LYS A 391 -18.49 -11.42 6.11
N GLY A 392 -18.24 -12.73 5.98
CA GLY A 392 -16.94 -13.29 5.66
C GLY A 392 -15.82 -12.79 6.56
N PHE A 393 -14.66 -12.51 5.99
CA PHE A 393 -13.50 -11.97 6.72
C PHE A 393 -13.72 -10.60 7.37
N LYS A 394 -14.85 -9.93 7.09
CA LYS A 394 -15.26 -8.68 7.77
C LYS A 394 -16.15 -8.95 8.98
N GLY A 395 -16.40 -10.22 9.31
CA GLY A 395 -17.16 -10.64 10.47
C GLY A 395 -16.45 -10.35 11.78
N GLU A 396 -17.22 -10.15 12.86
CA GLU A 396 -16.68 -9.69 14.15
C GLU A 396 -15.70 -10.72 14.73
N ASN A 397 -15.99 -12.02 14.60
CA ASN A 397 -15.09 -13.07 15.06
C ASN A 397 -13.79 -13.12 14.26
N PHE A 398 -13.86 -12.97 12.93
CA PHE A 398 -12.66 -12.93 12.07
C PHE A 398 -11.78 -11.72 12.40
N ILE A 399 -12.39 -10.56 12.63
CA ILE A 399 -11.72 -9.33 13.04
C ILE A 399 -11.07 -9.49 14.41
N ASN A 400 -11.81 -9.97 15.42
CA ASN A 400 -11.32 -10.13 16.79
C ASN A 400 -10.16 -11.12 16.88
N TYR A 401 -10.26 -12.23 16.14
CA TYR A 401 -9.21 -13.25 16.07
C TYR A 401 -8.14 -12.96 15.01
N GLY A 402 -8.25 -11.87 14.25
CA GLY A 402 -7.26 -11.53 13.26
C GLY A 402 -7.10 -12.58 12.15
N VAL A 403 -8.19 -13.23 11.79
CA VAL A 403 -8.22 -14.26 10.75
C VAL A 403 -8.39 -13.60 9.40
N ILE A 404 -7.37 -13.72 8.55
CA ILE A 404 -7.27 -13.10 7.22
C ILE A 404 -7.27 -14.13 6.09
N GLY A 405 -7.23 -15.41 6.46
CA GLY A 405 -7.23 -16.55 5.56
C GLY A 405 -7.72 -17.77 6.31
N THR A 406 -8.24 -18.72 5.56
CA THR A 406 -8.77 -20.00 6.05
C THR A 406 -8.11 -21.13 5.26
N PRO A 407 -7.96 -22.34 5.84
CA PRO A 407 -8.31 -22.72 7.21
C PRO A 407 -7.39 -22.06 8.27
N THR A 408 -7.90 -21.85 9.48
CA THR A 408 -7.09 -21.45 10.64
C THR A 408 -7.63 -22.11 11.90
N PHE A 409 -6.75 -22.78 12.64
CA PHE A 409 -7.04 -23.36 13.94
C PHE A 409 -6.41 -22.52 15.05
N PHE A 410 -7.16 -22.34 16.14
CA PHE A 410 -6.63 -21.93 17.43
C PHE A 410 -6.81 -23.07 18.43
N VAL A 411 -5.73 -23.44 19.09
CA VAL A 411 -5.77 -24.36 20.23
C VAL A 411 -5.83 -23.52 21.49
N ILE A 412 -6.80 -23.80 22.36
CA ILE A 412 -7.09 -22.99 23.54
C ILE A 412 -7.17 -23.91 24.75
N ASP A 413 -6.49 -23.54 25.85
CA ASP A 413 -6.47 -24.32 27.08
C ASP A 413 -7.74 -24.13 27.93
N ALA A 414 -7.84 -24.88 29.02
CA ALA A 414 -8.99 -24.84 29.93
C ALA A 414 -9.17 -23.50 30.66
N ASN A 415 -8.19 -22.59 30.61
CA ASN A 415 -8.30 -21.24 31.17
C ASN A 415 -8.67 -20.20 30.11
N GLY A 416 -9.01 -20.64 28.90
CA GLY A 416 -9.30 -19.75 27.77
C GLY A 416 -8.07 -19.09 27.18
N LYS A 417 -6.86 -19.61 27.43
CA LYS A 417 -5.63 -19.09 26.83
C LYS A 417 -5.31 -19.82 25.53
N ILE A 418 -5.03 -19.05 24.48
CA ILE A 418 -4.52 -19.57 23.22
C ILE A 418 -3.18 -20.22 23.49
N THR A 419 -2.99 -21.48 23.08
CA THR A 419 -1.71 -22.19 23.17
C THR A 419 -1.01 -22.27 21.81
N GLY A 420 -1.73 -22.10 20.71
CA GLY A 420 -1.17 -22.02 19.37
C GLY A 420 -2.18 -21.67 18.28
N ARG A 421 -1.67 -21.27 17.12
CA ARG A 421 -2.41 -20.95 15.90
C ARG A 421 -1.79 -21.73 14.74
N TYR A 422 -2.60 -22.43 13.95
CA TYR A 422 -2.12 -23.39 12.95
C TYR A 422 -2.95 -23.35 11.68
N ALA A 423 -2.38 -23.78 10.56
CA ALA A 423 -3.11 -23.89 9.29
C ALA A 423 -3.84 -25.23 9.18
N THR A 424 -3.30 -26.29 9.80
CA THR A 424 -3.84 -27.66 9.73
C THR A 424 -4.10 -28.27 11.10
N LEU A 425 -4.98 -29.27 11.16
CA LEU A 425 -5.27 -30.05 12.36
C LEU A 425 -4.04 -30.85 12.85
N ILE A 426 -3.20 -31.30 11.93
CA ILE A 426 -1.97 -32.04 12.24
C ILE A 426 -0.98 -31.13 12.98
N GLU A 427 -0.74 -29.92 12.46
CA GLU A 427 0.14 -28.93 13.09
C GLU A 427 -0.37 -28.52 14.47
N ALA A 428 -1.69 -28.55 14.69
CA ALA A 428 -2.28 -28.27 16.00
C ALA A 428 -1.88 -29.28 17.09
N GLY A 429 -1.29 -30.42 16.73
CA GLY A 429 -0.77 -31.41 17.69
C GLY A 429 -1.86 -32.08 18.52
N ILE A 430 -3.10 -32.09 18.02
CA ILE A 430 -4.25 -32.71 18.69
C ILE A 430 -4.48 -34.14 18.23
N LEU A 431 -3.98 -34.57 17.08
CA LEU A 431 -4.05 -35.98 16.66
C LEU A 431 -3.10 -36.86 17.45
#